data_AF-A0AA96IU74-F1
#
_entry.id   AF-A0AA96IU74-F1
#
_cell.length_a   1.000
_cell.length_b   1.000
_cell.length_c   1.000
_cell.angle_alpha   90.00
_cell.angle_beta   90.00
_cell.angle_gamma   90.00
#
_symmetry.space_group_name_H-M   'P 1'
#
loop_
_entity.id
_entity.type
_entity.pdbx_description
1 polymer ?
#
loop_
_entity_poly.entity_id
_entity_poly.type
_entity_poly.pdbx_seq_one_letter_code
_entity_poly.pdbx_strand_id
1 'polypeptide(L)'
;MNAAVDAFDTLPEPVSWSEGMLLSPHHFQQNDIYWNSLLHRRLLMLDSNSWGVLDLALDSTELAKGRVVLQRLRCVMTDGLVIDYPGHFAPSMLSLDLSGNDWNQQKTVRVHLRVPVRGKGAASDIGDMQRYTIERGELEADENTGKDEMVVDRMRPKVSLACGDSIAKSYCSVPLLELYGDSRGVHLAPFHPPMLRIDASAFQGDTGLQRALASLSELLWRKYRELLGLRLDERGQSRQDAETSAQVQAARHLVMALPAFDVLLQAGHTHPADLYLALSQLVGFVAATPGAPPPPVLGAYDHNDCLPGFMRAITYVRDQLGRLNANYRVLEFQRVGASGFRIQLPRGIDTGKLLIELTPRAGQNAATLSQWLGSARMASEELIYLLVRRRYPGATVKEATPAQVAALNLRAGAYVYEVANATIEGEDGASRPLINEGHTFVILGEPDENVPAAITLYLPREGAPPRP
;
A
#
# COMPACT_ATOMS: atom_id res chain seq x y z
N MET A 1 11.29 -14.78 9.76
CA MET A 1 12.37 -15.34 10.61
C MET A 1 13.67 -14.83 10.01
N ASN A 2 14.26 -13.83 10.64
CA ASN A 2 15.29 -12.96 10.04
C ASN A 2 16.62 -13.68 9.94
N ALA A 3 16.99 -14.13 8.75
CA ALA A 3 18.32 -14.65 8.44
C ALA A 3 19.42 -13.58 8.43
N ALA A 4 19.08 -12.30 8.65
CA ALA A 4 20.03 -11.19 8.61
C ALA A 4 20.75 -10.91 9.95
N VAL A 5 20.24 -11.42 11.08
CA VAL A 5 20.78 -11.05 12.42
C VAL A 5 21.90 -11.99 12.90
N ASP A 6 21.96 -13.23 12.42
CA ASP A 6 22.90 -14.26 12.93
C ASP A 6 24.15 -14.47 12.06
N ALA A 7 24.37 -13.66 11.03
CA ALA A 7 25.53 -13.80 10.14
C ALA A 7 26.40 -12.54 10.12
N PHE A 8 26.67 -11.95 11.29
CA PHE A 8 27.84 -11.08 11.38
C PHE A 8 29.07 -11.97 11.25
N ASP A 9 29.70 -11.97 10.07
CA ASP A 9 31.05 -12.51 9.92
C ASP A 9 31.97 -11.94 11.01
N THR A 10 32.96 -12.74 11.40
CA THR A 10 33.97 -12.31 12.38
C THR A 10 34.56 -10.98 11.95
N LEU A 11 34.52 -9.98 12.86
CA LEU A 11 35.14 -8.69 12.60
C LEU A 11 36.64 -8.92 12.33
N PRO A 12 37.21 -8.35 11.25
CA PRO A 12 38.65 -8.42 11.01
C PRO A 12 39.44 -7.88 12.21
N GLU A 13 40.68 -8.34 12.36
CA GLU A 13 41.58 -7.83 13.40
C GLU A 13 42.24 -6.51 12.95
N PRO A 14 42.49 -5.56 13.86
CA PRO A 14 43.22 -4.33 13.52
C PRO A 14 44.69 -4.61 13.21
N VAL A 15 45.29 -3.78 12.34
CA VAL A 15 46.72 -3.86 12.02
C VAL A 15 47.56 -3.39 13.21
N SER A 16 48.55 -4.20 13.61
CA SER A 16 49.51 -3.85 14.65
C SER A 16 50.65 -2.99 14.08
N TRP A 17 50.54 -1.67 14.23
CA TRP A 17 51.58 -0.72 13.81
C TRP A 17 52.72 -0.68 14.83
N SER A 18 53.96 -0.79 14.36
CA SER A 18 55.16 -0.80 15.21
C SER A 18 56.27 0.08 14.65
N GLU A 19 57.13 0.58 15.53
CA GLU A 19 58.29 1.38 15.16
C GLU A 19 59.24 0.57 14.26
N GLY A 20 59.73 1.19 13.20
CA GLY A 20 60.63 0.54 12.24
C GLY A 20 59.95 -0.43 11.27
N MET A 21 58.62 -0.59 11.31
CA MET A 21 57.90 -1.47 10.38
C MET A 21 57.98 -0.96 8.94
N LEU A 22 58.43 -1.81 8.02
CA LEU A 22 58.39 -1.53 6.59
C LEU A 22 56.95 -1.60 6.08
N LEU A 23 56.45 -0.49 5.53
CA LEU A 23 55.10 -0.41 4.99
C LEU A 23 54.96 -1.24 3.71
N SER A 24 53.81 -1.87 3.56
CA SER A 24 53.46 -2.68 2.39
C SER A 24 51.99 -2.46 2.05
N PRO A 25 51.56 -2.72 0.80
CA PRO A 25 50.16 -2.58 0.41
C PRO A 25 49.19 -3.35 1.31
N HIS A 26 49.61 -4.51 1.83
CA HIS A 26 48.82 -5.35 2.73
C HIS A 26 48.40 -4.60 4.00
N HIS A 27 49.28 -3.80 4.60
CA HIS A 27 48.97 -3.05 5.82
C HIS A 27 47.82 -2.06 5.58
N PHE A 28 47.87 -1.32 4.48
CA PHE A 28 46.80 -0.37 4.11
C PHE A 28 45.50 -1.08 3.74
N GLN A 29 45.57 -2.17 2.98
CA GLN A 29 44.40 -2.94 2.55
C GLN A 29 43.68 -3.61 3.73
N GLN A 30 44.42 -4.21 4.67
CA GLN A 30 43.82 -4.81 5.87
C GLN A 30 43.23 -3.74 6.80
N ASN A 31 43.88 -2.58 6.94
CA ASN A 31 43.33 -1.46 7.69
C ASN A 31 42.04 -0.93 7.05
N ASP A 32 41.99 -0.78 5.72
CA ASP A 32 40.77 -0.43 4.97
C ASP A 32 39.63 -1.43 5.20
N ILE A 33 39.91 -2.73 5.09
CA ILE A 33 38.93 -3.80 5.36
C ILE A 33 38.40 -3.70 6.79
N TYR A 34 39.29 -3.58 7.78
CA TYR A 34 38.92 -3.46 9.19
C TYR A 34 37.96 -2.30 9.45
N TRP A 35 38.31 -1.10 8.99
CA TRP A 35 37.49 0.09 9.24
C TRP A 35 36.14 0.05 8.53
N ASN A 36 36.09 -0.42 7.28
CA ASN A 36 34.82 -0.59 6.57
C ASN A 36 33.91 -1.61 7.29
N SER A 37 34.45 -2.77 7.67
CA SER A 37 33.69 -3.79 8.41
C SER A 37 33.22 -3.30 9.77
N LEU A 38 34.07 -2.57 10.50
CA LEU A 38 33.70 -1.98 11.80
C LEU A 38 32.59 -0.94 11.66
N LEU A 39 32.69 -0.05 10.67
CA LEU A 39 31.67 0.98 10.41
C LEU A 39 30.34 0.33 10.03
N HIS A 40 30.35 -0.58 9.05
CA HIS A 40 29.14 -1.26 8.60
C HIS A 40 28.47 -2.01 9.76
N ARG A 41 29.24 -2.72 10.59
CA ARG A 41 28.71 -3.42 11.76
C ARG A 41 28.11 -2.46 12.79
N ARG A 42 28.76 -1.31 13.04
CA ARG A 42 28.20 -0.28 13.93
C ARG A 42 26.88 0.27 13.41
N LEU A 43 26.76 0.49 12.11
CA LEU A 43 25.51 0.95 11.49
C LEU A 43 24.39 -0.10 11.63
N LEU A 44 24.70 -1.38 11.39
CA LEU A 44 23.72 -2.47 11.58
C LEU A 44 23.28 -2.67 13.03
N MET A 45 24.09 -2.25 14.02
CA MET A 45 23.67 -2.24 15.43
C MET A 45 22.68 -1.10 15.74
N LEU A 46 22.69 -0.01 14.97
CA LEU A 46 21.74 1.10 15.12
C LEU A 46 20.44 0.81 14.38
N ASP A 47 20.55 0.26 13.17
CA ASP A 47 19.41 -0.16 12.35
C ASP A 47 19.81 -1.37 11.49
N SER A 48 19.15 -2.51 11.72
CA SER A 48 19.38 -3.74 10.94
C SER A 48 19.02 -3.60 9.46
N ASN A 49 18.29 -2.56 9.10
CA ASN A 49 17.86 -2.24 7.74
C ASN A 49 18.70 -1.14 7.08
N SER A 50 19.90 -0.83 7.60
CA SER A 50 20.79 0.23 7.11
C SER A 50 21.47 -0.06 5.76
N TRP A 51 20.82 -0.82 4.87
CA TRP A 51 21.25 -1.14 3.51
C TRP A 51 20.06 -1.04 2.53
N GLY A 52 20.33 -0.96 1.23
CA GLY A 52 19.32 -0.83 0.20
C GLY A 52 19.46 0.45 -0.64
N VAL A 53 18.39 0.77 -1.35
CA VAL A 53 18.33 1.82 -2.37
C VAL A 53 18.00 3.17 -1.74
N LEU A 54 18.81 4.18 -2.06
CA LEU A 54 18.52 5.59 -1.78
C LEU A 54 17.85 6.30 -2.97
N ASP A 55 18.23 5.93 -4.20
CA ASP A 55 17.75 6.57 -5.43
C ASP A 55 17.89 5.58 -6.59
N LEU A 56 16.87 5.50 -7.44
CA LEU A 56 16.82 4.60 -8.60
C LEU A 56 16.08 5.31 -9.74
N ALA A 57 16.71 5.33 -10.91
CA ALA A 57 16.08 5.78 -12.15
C ALA A 57 16.38 4.82 -13.29
N LEU A 58 15.36 4.51 -14.07
CA LEU A 58 15.38 3.57 -15.19
C LEU A 58 15.08 4.30 -16.49
N ASP A 59 15.64 3.81 -17.59
CA ASP A 59 15.17 4.21 -18.91
C ASP A 59 13.88 3.44 -19.27
N SER A 60 12.74 4.13 -19.19
CA SER A 60 11.44 3.55 -19.52
C SER A 60 11.32 3.16 -21.00
N THR A 61 12.05 3.82 -21.88
CA THR A 61 12.01 3.55 -23.33
C THR A 61 12.74 2.26 -23.65
N GLU A 62 13.87 2.01 -22.98
CA GLU A 62 14.59 0.75 -23.12
C GLU A 62 13.85 -0.40 -22.41
N LEU A 63 13.21 -0.12 -21.27
CA LEU A 63 12.41 -1.12 -20.57
C LEU A 63 11.28 -1.67 -21.46
N ALA A 64 10.57 -0.80 -22.17
CA ALA A 64 9.53 -1.21 -23.12
C ALA A 64 10.06 -2.13 -24.25
N LYS A 65 11.36 -2.04 -24.57
CA LYS A 65 12.04 -2.91 -25.55
C LYS A 65 12.60 -4.20 -24.94
N GLY A 66 12.30 -4.47 -23.66
CA GLY A 66 12.81 -5.62 -22.94
C GLY A 66 14.24 -5.47 -22.43
N ARG A 67 14.78 -4.24 -22.33
CA ARG A 67 16.12 -3.99 -21.76
C ARG A 67 16.02 -3.14 -20.50
N VAL A 68 16.55 -3.65 -19.40
CA VAL A 68 16.71 -2.84 -18.18
C VAL A 68 17.95 -2.00 -18.32
N VAL A 69 17.81 -0.69 -18.21
CA VAL A 69 18.92 0.26 -18.27
C VAL A 69 18.80 1.19 -17.08
N LEU A 70 19.80 1.20 -16.21
CA LEU A 70 19.84 2.16 -15.10
C LEU A 70 20.40 3.48 -15.61
N GLN A 71 19.68 4.57 -15.32
CA GLN A 71 20.15 5.93 -15.52
C GLN A 71 20.83 6.49 -14.27
N ARG A 72 20.34 6.09 -13.09
CA ARG A 72 20.89 6.50 -11.80
C ARG A 72 20.64 5.42 -10.77
N LEU A 73 21.61 5.19 -9.90
CA LEU A 73 21.47 4.28 -8.76
C LEU A 73 22.36 4.74 -7.62
N ARG A 74 21.78 5.02 -6.46
CA ARG A 74 22.48 5.15 -5.19
C ARG A 74 22.02 4.05 -4.27
N CYS A 75 22.94 3.19 -3.85
CA CYS A 75 22.60 1.98 -3.12
C CYS A 75 23.70 1.62 -2.12
N VAL A 76 23.31 1.11 -0.97
CA VAL A 76 24.20 0.45 -0.02
C VAL A 76 23.95 -1.06 -0.13
N MET A 77 24.96 -1.81 -0.53
CA MET A 77 24.92 -3.26 -0.62
C MET A 77 24.75 -3.90 0.77
N THR A 78 24.32 -5.17 0.83
CA THR A 78 24.15 -5.88 2.12
C THR A 78 25.45 -6.06 2.90
N ASP A 79 26.62 -5.91 2.26
CA ASP A 79 27.94 -5.95 2.89
C ASP A 79 28.53 -4.55 3.20
N GLY A 80 27.72 -3.50 3.02
CA GLY A 80 28.09 -2.11 3.31
C GLY A 80 28.77 -1.36 2.15
N LEU A 81 29.05 -2.00 1.02
CA LEU A 81 29.58 -1.29 -0.15
C LEU A 81 28.58 -0.26 -0.67
N VAL A 82 29.03 0.99 -0.79
CA VAL A 82 28.23 2.07 -1.39
C VAL A 82 28.45 2.09 -2.90
N ILE A 83 27.36 2.13 -3.66
CA ILE A 83 27.30 2.29 -5.11
C ILE A 83 26.66 3.64 -5.43
N ASP A 84 27.35 4.46 -6.22
CA ASP A 84 26.85 5.72 -6.78
C ASP A 84 27.08 5.72 -8.29
N TYR A 85 26.01 5.45 -9.04
CA TYR A 85 25.99 5.35 -10.50
C TYR A 85 25.13 6.49 -11.09
N PRO A 86 25.55 7.14 -12.20
CA PRO A 86 26.68 6.79 -13.06
C PRO A 86 28.04 7.18 -12.50
N GLY A 87 28.11 8.10 -11.53
CA GLY A 87 29.30 8.48 -10.75
C GLY A 87 30.64 8.24 -11.47
N HIS A 88 31.47 7.39 -10.86
CA HIS A 88 32.75 6.96 -11.44
C HIS A 88 32.66 5.70 -12.31
N PHE A 89 31.45 5.24 -12.65
CA PHE A 89 31.23 4.10 -13.52
C PHE A 89 31.10 4.50 -15.00
N ALA A 90 30.92 5.79 -15.30
CA ALA A 90 30.89 6.31 -16.65
C ALA A 90 32.22 6.03 -17.39
N PRO A 91 32.20 5.52 -18.64
CA PRO A 91 31.05 5.42 -19.55
C PRO A 91 30.32 4.06 -19.53
N SER A 92 30.67 3.14 -18.62
CA SER A 92 30.09 1.80 -18.61
C SER A 92 28.59 1.83 -18.30
N MET A 93 27.80 1.26 -19.20
CA MET A 93 26.34 1.20 -19.07
C MET A 93 25.93 0.01 -18.20
N LEU A 94 25.19 0.28 -17.13
CA LEU A 94 24.62 -0.77 -16.29
C LEU A 94 23.27 -1.22 -16.84
N SER A 95 23.28 -2.32 -17.60
CA SER A 95 22.10 -2.84 -18.30
C SER A 95 21.96 -4.36 -18.21
N LEU A 96 20.74 -4.84 -18.50
CA LEU A 96 20.39 -6.26 -18.62
C LEU A 96 19.41 -6.44 -19.78
N ASP A 97 19.73 -7.32 -20.72
CA ASP A 97 18.84 -7.66 -21.82
C ASP A 97 17.91 -8.83 -21.43
N LEU A 98 16.60 -8.58 -21.47
CA LEU A 98 15.54 -9.53 -21.20
C LEU A 98 14.63 -9.74 -22.42
N SER A 99 15.05 -9.27 -23.61
CA SER A 99 14.28 -9.42 -24.85
C SER A 99 14.03 -10.87 -25.25
N GLY A 100 14.92 -11.79 -24.84
CA GLY A 100 14.79 -13.24 -25.06
C GLY A 100 14.00 -13.99 -23.98
N ASN A 101 13.45 -13.31 -22.97
CA ASN A 101 12.73 -13.99 -21.88
C ASN A 101 11.34 -14.48 -22.31
N ASP A 102 10.97 -15.71 -21.91
CA ASP A 102 9.63 -16.26 -22.17
C ASP A 102 8.64 -15.82 -21.06
N TRP A 103 8.00 -14.68 -21.30
CA TRP A 103 7.01 -14.08 -20.38
C TRP A 103 5.71 -14.88 -20.23
N ASN A 104 5.45 -15.89 -21.07
CA ASN A 104 4.30 -16.78 -20.88
C ASN A 104 4.57 -17.84 -19.80
N GLN A 105 5.84 -18.27 -19.66
CA GLN A 105 6.25 -19.24 -18.65
C GLN A 105 6.67 -18.56 -17.35
N GLN A 106 7.43 -17.47 -17.43
CA GLN A 106 7.85 -16.67 -16.28
C GLN A 106 6.97 -15.43 -16.14
N LYS A 107 5.94 -15.55 -15.30
CA LYS A 107 4.97 -14.46 -15.08
C LYS A 107 5.63 -13.21 -14.52
N THR A 108 6.61 -13.37 -13.65
CA THR A 108 7.42 -12.26 -13.16
C THR A 108 8.89 -12.63 -13.09
N VAL A 109 9.76 -11.62 -13.21
CA VAL A 109 11.22 -11.74 -13.15
C VAL A 109 11.77 -10.68 -12.21
N ARG A 110 12.51 -11.12 -11.18
CA ARG A 110 13.21 -10.20 -10.28
C ARG A 110 14.60 -9.87 -10.82
N VAL A 111 14.95 -8.59 -10.79
CA VAL A 111 16.26 -8.06 -11.20
C VAL A 111 17.01 -7.57 -9.98
N HIS A 112 18.26 -8.00 -9.88
CA HIS A 112 19.17 -7.71 -8.79
C HIS A 112 20.37 -6.90 -9.27
N LEU A 113 20.80 -5.93 -8.46
CA LEU A 113 22.16 -5.44 -8.47
C LEU A 113 23.05 -6.48 -7.80
N ARG A 114 24.19 -6.80 -8.42
CA ARG A 114 25.17 -7.70 -7.79
C ARG A 114 26.60 -7.21 -7.95
N VAL A 115 27.42 -7.54 -6.97
CA VAL A 115 28.88 -7.34 -6.97
C VAL A 115 29.53 -8.61 -6.40
N PRO A 116 30.66 -9.10 -6.92
CA PRO A 116 31.35 -10.25 -6.33
C PRO A 116 31.72 -9.99 -4.85
N VAL A 117 31.64 -10.99 -3.99
CA VAL A 117 32.10 -10.84 -2.59
C VAL A 117 33.61 -10.54 -2.54
N ARG A 118 34.03 -9.72 -1.56
CA ARG A 118 35.44 -9.32 -1.41
C ARG A 118 36.26 -10.51 -0.87
N GLY A 119 36.93 -11.24 -1.77
CA GLY A 119 37.81 -12.36 -1.42
C GLY A 119 39.30 -12.04 -1.51
N LYS A 120 40.14 -13.06 -1.34
CA LYS A 120 41.58 -12.99 -1.69
C LYS A 120 41.71 -12.71 -3.18
N GLY A 121 42.52 -11.74 -3.56
CA GLY A 121 42.64 -11.33 -4.96
C GLY A 121 41.43 -10.56 -5.50
N ALA A 122 40.68 -9.85 -4.65
CA ALA A 122 39.51 -9.06 -5.05
C ALA A 122 39.76 -8.04 -6.19
N ALA A 123 41.01 -7.67 -6.46
CA ALA A 123 41.45 -6.82 -7.56
C ALA A 123 42.58 -7.47 -8.40
N SER A 124 42.75 -8.79 -8.30
CA SER A 124 43.80 -9.51 -9.04
C SER A 124 43.33 -9.87 -10.44
N ASP A 125 44.18 -9.67 -11.44
CA ASP A 125 43.93 -10.03 -12.84
C ASP A 125 43.88 -11.55 -13.12
N ILE A 126 44.13 -12.38 -12.10
CA ILE A 126 44.36 -13.83 -12.25
C ILE A 126 43.13 -14.65 -11.78
N GLY A 127 41.91 -14.14 -11.95
CA GLY A 127 40.70 -14.90 -11.61
C GLY A 127 39.39 -14.30 -12.11
N ASP A 128 38.38 -15.14 -12.27
CA ASP A 128 37.10 -14.76 -12.91
C ASP A 128 36.20 -13.87 -12.03
N MET A 129 36.34 -13.94 -10.69
CA MET A 129 35.49 -13.19 -9.75
C MET A 129 36.24 -12.09 -9.02
N GLN A 130 36.55 -11.04 -9.78
CA GLN A 130 37.09 -9.78 -9.27
C GLN A 130 35.97 -8.90 -8.74
N ARG A 131 36.11 -8.39 -7.52
CA ARG A 131 35.20 -7.37 -6.99
C ARG A 131 35.51 -5.99 -7.52
N TYR A 132 36.79 -5.71 -7.80
CA TYR A 132 37.26 -4.40 -8.25
C TYR A 132 38.06 -4.51 -9.54
N THR A 133 37.91 -3.52 -10.41
CA THR A 133 38.85 -3.20 -11.49
C THR A 133 39.77 -2.08 -11.00
N ILE A 134 41.05 -2.10 -11.38
CA ILE A 134 41.97 -0.99 -11.13
C ILE A 134 41.90 -0.03 -12.31
N GLU A 135 41.61 1.23 -12.03
CA GLU A 135 41.57 2.29 -13.02
C GLU A 135 42.54 3.39 -12.65
N ARG A 136 43.20 3.97 -13.66
CA ARG A 136 44.10 5.11 -13.46
C ARG A 136 43.29 6.31 -12.97
N GLY A 137 43.69 6.89 -11.84
CA GLY A 137 43.02 8.07 -11.30
C GLY A 137 43.45 9.37 -11.96
N GLU A 138 42.89 10.46 -11.47
CA GLU A 138 43.27 11.82 -11.85
C GLU A 138 44.55 12.27 -11.10
N LEU A 139 45.04 13.45 -11.47
CA LEU A 139 46.15 14.12 -10.78
C LEU A 139 45.62 14.73 -9.48
N GLU A 140 46.17 14.28 -8.35
CA GLU A 140 45.78 14.72 -7.01
C GLU A 140 46.92 15.54 -6.41
N ALA A 141 46.63 16.79 -6.03
CA ALA A 141 47.58 17.65 -5.33
C ALA A 141 47.72 17.24 -3.86
N ASP A 142 48.91 17.44 -3.28
CA ASP A 142 49.09 17.31 -1.84
C ASP A 142 48.27 18.39 -1.10
N GLU A 143 47.37 17.99 -0.22
CA GLU A 143 46.51 18.92 0.53
C GLU A 143 47.29 19.89 1.42
N ASN A 144 48.53 19.55 1.82
CA ASN A 144 49.35 20.43 2.66
C ASN A 144 49.97 21.59 1.86
N THR A 145 50.30 21.36 0.58
CA THR A 145 51.07 22.30 -0.24
C THR A 145 50.29 22.85 -1.44
N GLY A 146 49.23 22.17 -1.87
CA GLY A 146 48.47 22.44 -3.09
C GLY A 146 49.28 22.24 -4.38
N LYS A 147 50.40 21.52 -4.31
CA LYS A 147 51.37 21.31 -5.39
C LYS A 147 51.71 19.82 -5.51
N ASP A 148 52.63 19.52 -6.41
CA ASP A 148 53.20 18.18 -6.61
C ASP A 148 52.14 17.11 -6.90
N GLU A 149 51.30 17.41 -7.89
CA GLU A 149 50.24 16.51 -8.32
C GLU A 149 50.76 15.13 -8.72
N MET A 150 50.11 14.09 -8.23
CA MET A 150 50.42 12.70 -8.60
C MET A 150 49.17 11.93 -9.00
N VAL A 151 49.36 10.97 -9.89
CA VAL A 151 48.28 10.05 -10.28
C VAL A 151 48.07 9.03 -9.18
N VAL A 152 46.83 8.89 -8.72
CA VAL A 152 46.45 7.89 -7.71
C VAL A 152 45.43 6.91 -8.29
N ASP A 153 45.87 5.70 -8.61
CA ASP A 153 45.00 4.65 -9.12
C ASP A 153 43.87 4.31 -8.15
N ARG A 154 42.67 4.02 -8.69
CA ARG A 154 41.44 3.81 -7.94
C ARG A 154 40.89 2.41 -8.18
N MET A 155 40.33 1.81 -7.13
CA MET A 155 39.57 0.56 -7.24
C MET A 155 38.10 0.88 -7.56
N ARG A 156 37.59 0.38 -8.70
CA ARG A 156 36.19 0.52 -9.10
C ARG A 156 35.43 -0.79 -8.90
N PRO A 157 34.29 -0.80 -8.17
CA PRO A 157 33.49 -2.01 -8.02
C PRO A 157 32.99 -2.55 -9.36
N LYS A 158 33.07 -3.86 -9.58
CA LYS A 158 32.51 -4.53 -10.76
C LYS A 158 31.03 -4.85 -10.53
N VAL A 159 30.19 -3.86 -10.77
CA VAL A 159 28.72 -3.99 -10.67
C VAL A 159 28.13 -4.62 -11.92
N SER A 160 27.11 -5.46 -11.74
CA SER A 160 26.32 -6.00 -12.86
C SER A 160 24.88 -6.21 -12.42
N LEU A 161 23.97 -6.28 -13.41
CA LEU A 161 22.60 -6.70 -13.19
C LEU A 161 22.47 -8.20 -13.47
N ALA A 162 21.58 -8.86 -12.74
CA ALA A 162 21.21 -10.24 -12.97
C ALA A 162 19.72 -10.45 -12.70
N CYS A 163 19.11 -11.41 -13.40
CA CYS A 163 17.74 -11.83 -13.15
C CYS A 163 17.67 -13.20 -12.47
N GLY A 164 16.59 -13.43 -11.74
CA GLY A 164 16.26 -14.71 -11.11
C GLY A 164 15.90 -14.58 -9.63
N ASP A 165 15.28 -15.61 -9.08
CA ASP A 165 14.80 -15.63 -7.69
C ASP A 165 15.93 -15.75 -6.66
N SER A 166 17.09 -16.26 -7.09
CA SER A 166 18.26 -16.39 -6.23
C SER A 166 19.53 -16.03 -7.00
N ILE A 167 20.43 -15.35 -6.30
CA ILE A 167 21.75 -15.00 -6.81
C ILE A 167 22.78 -15.94 -6.14
N ALA A 168 23.79 -16.36 -6.90
CA ALA A 168 24.86 -17.20 -6.38
C ALA A 168 25.55 -16.53 -5.17
N LYS A 169 25.87 -17.31 -4.12
CA LYS A 169 26.49 -16.83 -2.87
C LYS A 169 27.85 -16.16 -3.06
N SER A 170 28.47 -16.34 -4.22
CA SER A 170 29.70 -15.63 -4.61
C SER A 170 29.48 -14.16 -4.97
N TYR A 171 28.24 -13.69 -4.94
CA TYR A 171 27.88 -12.30 -5.10
C TYR A 171 27.14 -11.78 -3.88
N CYS A 172 27.45 -10.56 -3.50
CA CYS A 172 26.59 -9.73 -2.69
C CYS A 172 25.54 -9.10 -3.62
N SER A 173 24.26 -9.09 -3.24
CA SER A 173 23.19 -8.61 -4.12
C SER A 173 22.08 -7.86 -3.40
N VAL A 174 21.47 -6.91 -4.09
CA VAL A 174 20.28 -6.16 -3.66
C VAL A 174 19.21 -6.30 -4.74
N PRO A 175 18.00 -6.78 -4.44
CA PRO A 175 16.90 -6.76 -5.41
C PRO A 175 16.53 -5.31 -5.71
N LEU A 176 16.36 -4.96 -6.99
CA LEU A 176 16.06 -3.60 -7.41
C LEU A 176 14.61 -3.44 -7.87
N LEU A 177 14.13 -4.38 -8.67
CA LEU A 177 12.84 -4.30 -9.33
C LEU A 177 12.34 -5.69 -9.70
N GLU A 178 11.04 -5.79 -9.93
CA GLU A 178 10.40 -6.97 -10.49
C GLU A 178 9.65 -6.56 -11.75
N LEU A 179 9.64 -7.43 -12.75
CA LEU A 179 9.13 -7.17 -14.08
C LEU A 179 8.11 -8.23 -14.48
N TYR A 180 7.15 -7.86 -15.30
CA TYR A 180 6.31 -8.79 -16.03
C TYR A 180 6.21 -8.37 -17.50
N GLY A 181 5.91 -9.31 -18.39
CA GLY A 181 5.76 -9.06 -19.81
C GLY A 181 4.35 -9.36 -20.28
N ASP A 182 3.89 -8.57 -21.24
CA ASP A 182 2.63 -8.79 -21.96
C ASP A 182 2.79 -8.47 -23.46
N SER A 183 1.67 -8.45 -24.20
CA SER A 183 1.68 -8.14 -25.63
C SER A 183 2.12 -6.71 -25.97
N ARG A 184 2.23 -5.82 -24.98
CA ARG A 184 2.65 -4.42 -25.13
C ARG A 184 4.11 -4.19 -24.74
N GLY A 185 4.78 -5.19 -24.18
CA GLY A 185 6.20 -5.12 -23.80
C GLY A 185 6.43 -5.58 -22.37
N VAL A 186 7.54 -5.09 -21.79
CA VAL A 186 7.95 -5.39 -20.42
C VAL A 186 7.64 -4.20 -19.51
N HIS A 187 7.06 -4.48 -18.35
CA HIS A 187 6.55 -3.49 -17.40
C HIS A 187 7.03 -3.77 -15.98
N LEU A 188 7.05 -2.73 -15.14
CA LEU A 188 7.33 -2.86 -13.71
C LEU A 188 6.17 -3.57 -13.00
N ALA A 189 6.47 -4.63 -12.26
CA ALA A 189 5.57 -5.23 -11.28
C ALA A 189 5.53 -4.36 -10.00
N PRO A 190 4.46 -4.46 -9.19
CA PRO A 190 4.34 -3.72 -7.93
C PRO A 190 5.27 -4.33 -6.86
N PHE A 191 6.57 -4.06 -6.99
CA PHE A 191 7.61 -4.48 -6.06
C PHE A 191 8.52 -3.30 -5.74
N HIS A 192 8.75 -3.04 -4.46
CA HIS A 192 9.67 -2.01 -4.02
C HIS A 192 10.92 -2.66 -3.41
N PRO A 193 12.13 -2.22 -3.79
CA PRO A 193 13.35 -2.79 -3.23
C PRO A 193 13.46 -2.48 -1.72
N PRO A 194 14.44 -3.07 -1.03
CA PRO A 194 14.96 -2.51 0.21
C PRO A 194 15.28 -1.04 -0.01
N MET A 195 14.55 -0.15 0.65
CA MET A 195 14.66 1.30 0.47
C MET A 195 15.14 1.93 1.76
N LEU A 196 16.17 2.74 1.66
CA LEU A 196 16.66 3.55 2.78
C LEU A 196 15.87 4.85 2.94
N ARG A 197 15.21 5.30 1.87
CA ARG A 197 14.39 6.52 1.83
C ARG A 197 13.14 6.26 1.02
N ILE A 198 12.00 6.80 1.45
CA ILE A 198 10.72 6.56 0.78
C ILE A 198 10.67 7.07 -0.66
N ASP A 199 11.42 8.13 -1.00
CA ASP A 199 11.52 8.67 -2.36
C ASP A 199 12.26 7.77 -3.35
N ALA A 200 12.98 6.75 -2.85
CA ALA A 200 13.50 5.69 -3.71
C ALA A 200 12.39 4.91 -4.44
N SER A 201 11.13 5.03 -4.03
CA SER A 201 9.96 4.48 -4.74
C SER A 201 9.55 5.24 -6.00
N ALA A 202 10.13 6.43 -6.26
CA ALA A 202 9.72 7.32 -7.34
C ALA A 202 9.89 6.72 -8.75
N PHE A 203 10.74 5.71 -8.93
CA PHE A 203 10.92 5.03 -10.23
C PHE A 203 9.64 4.35 -10.74
N GLN A 204 8.66 4.10 -9.86
CA GLN A 204 7.35 3.55 -10.21
C GLN A 204 6.29 4.61 -10.56
N GLY A 205 6.66 5.89 -10.58
CA GLY A 205 5.77 7.00 -10.90
C GLY A 205 4.50 7.00 -10.03
N ASP A 206 3.32 7.00 -10.67
CA ASP A 206 2.03 7.05 -9.99
C ASP A 206 1.72 5.81 -9.12
N THR A 207 2.40 4.70 -9.39
CA THR A 207 2.24 3.45 -8.61
C THR A 207 3.23 3.33 -7.45
N GLY A 208 4.13 4.31 -7.29
CA GLY A 208 5.11 4.34 -6.21
C GLY A 208 4.50 4.47 -4.82
N LEU A 209 5.12 3.82 -3.83
CA LEU A 209 4.65 3.79 -2.45
C LEU A 209 4.54 5.19 -1.83
N GLN A 210 5.50 6.09 -2.06
CA GLN A 210 5.42 7.47 -1.56
C GLN A 210 4.15 8.18 -2.04
N ARG A 211 3.80 7.99 -3.32
CA ARG A 211 2.59 8.57 -3.93
C ARG A 211 1.34 7.98 -3.30
N ALA A 212 1.30 6.67 -3.10
CA ALA A 212 0.18 5.99 -2.45
C ALA A 212 -0.07 6.50 -1.01
N LEU A 213 1.00 6.73 -0.25
CA LEU A 213 0.94 7.30 1.10
C LEU A 213 0.51 8.77 1.10
N ALA A 214 0.99 9.57 0.15
CA ALA A 214 0.57 10.97 -0.03
C ALA A 214 -0.93 11.07 -0.35
N SER A 215 -1.41 10.24 -1.28
CA SER A 215 -2.85 10.17 -1.58
C SER A 215 -3.68 9.70 -0.38
N LEU A 216 -3.13 8.82 0.48
CA LEU A 216 -3.81 8.41 1.72
C LEU A 216 -3.89 9.57 2.72
N SER A 217 -2.82 10.32 2.92
CA SER A 217 -2.81 11.53 3.78
C SER A 217 -3.83 12.55 3.30
N GLU A 218 -3.85 12.86 2.00
CA GLU A 218 -4.83 13.79 1.41
C GLU A 218 -6.27 13.33 1.64
N LEU A 219 -6.52 12.02 1.51
CA LEU A 219 -7.83 11.42 1.77
C LEU A 219 -8.21 11.56 3.25
N LEU A 220 -7.29 11.27 4.18
CA LEU A 220 -7.50 11.42 5.62
C LEU A 220 -7.85 12.87 5.99
N TRP A 221 -7.11 13.86 5.50
CA TRP A 221 -7.41 15.28 5.74
C TRP A 221 -8.73 15.73 5.15
N ARG A 222 -9.07 15.24 3.95
CA ARG A 222 -10.36 15.51 3.34
C ARG A 222 -11.48 14.93 4.19
N LYS A 223 -11.31 13.69 4.66
CA LYS A 223 -12.28 13.00 5.52
C LYS A 223 -12.46 13.67 6.88
N TYR A 224 -11.36 14.07 7.50
CA TYR A 224 -11.37 14.84 8.75
C TYR A 224 -12.22 16.11 8.62
N ARG A 225 -11.98 16.92 7.57
CA ARG A 225 -12.74 18.16 7.33
C ARG A 225 -14.21 17.89 7.04
N GLU A 226 -14.50 16.85 6.26
CA GLU A 226 -15.87 16.40 5.96
C GLU A 226 -16.62 16.03 7.26
N LEU A 227 -16.01 15.22 8.13
CA LEU A 227 -16.63 14.73 9.37
C LEU A 227 -16.75 15.78 10.47
N LEU A 228 -15.87 16.79 10.50
CA LEU A 228 -16.04 17.93 11.40
C LEU A 228 -17.17 18.87 10.99
N GLY A 229 -17.76 18.70 9.81
CA GLY A 229 -18.70 19.67 9.27
C GLY A 229 -18.03 20.99 8.91
N LEU A 230 -16.72 20.99 8.58
CA LEU A 230 -16.02 22.15 8.01
C LEU A 230 -16.44 22.39 6.55
N ARG A 231 -17.74 22.30 6.27
CA ARG A 231 -18.37 23.10 5.22
C ARG A 231 -18.64 24.45 5.87
N LEU A 232 -17.91 25.48 5.42
CA LEU A 232 -18.18 26.85 5.83
C LEU A 232 -19.59 27.20 5.33
N ASP A 233 -20.60 27.08 6.18
CA ASP A 233 -21.90 27.68 5.91
C ASP A 233 -21.73 29.20 5.99
N GLU A 234 -22.43 29.96 5.13
CA GLU A 234 -22.35 31.44 5.04
C GLU A 234 -22.68 32.18 6.37
N ARG A 235 -23.08 31.46 7.42
CA ARG A 235 -23.50 32.00 8.73
C ARG A 235 -22.73 31.47 9.94
N GLY A 236 -21.76 30.57 9.78
CA GLY A 236 -20.78 30.23 10.84
C GLY A 236 -21.33 29.70 12.17
N GLN A 237 -22.51 29.06 12.22
CA GLN A 237 -23.08 28.51 13.47
C GLN A 237 -23.03 26.99 13.51
N SER A 238 -22.46 26.44 14.59
CA SER A 238 -22.44 25.01 14.90
C SER A 238 -23.68 24.62 15.71
N ARG A 239 -24.51 23.71 15.19
CA ARG A 239 -25.50 22.97 15.98
C ARG A 239 -24.82 21.70 16.53
N GLN A 240 -24.83 21.53 17.85
CA GLN A 240 -24.36 20.31 18.52
C GLN A 240 -25.56 19.40 18.81
N ASP A 241 -25.79 18.41 17.94
CA ASP A 241 -26.63 17.26 18.24
C ASP A 241 -25.76 16.08 18.69
N ALA A 242 -26.33 15.09 19.36
CA ALA A 242 -25.59 13.89 19.82
C ALA A 242 -24.93 13.11 18.66
N GLU A 243 -25.50 13.17 17.45
CA GLU A 243 -24.91 12.59 16.24
C GLU A 243 -23.68 13.39 15.72
N THR A 244 -23.62 14.70 15.98
CA THR A 244 -22.42 15.53 15.81
C THR A 244 -21.28 14.99 16.69
N SER A 245 -21.58 14.42 17.86
CA SER A 245 -20.56 13.86 18.76
C SER A 245 -19.82 12.65 18.16
N ALA A 246 -20.51 11.73 17.48
CA ALA A 246 -19.88 10.54 16.91
C ALA A 246 -19.01 10.87 15.68
N GLN A 247 -19.45 11.82 14.84
CA GLN A 247 -18.67 12.29 13.69
C GLN A 247 -17.44 13.07 14.13
N VAL A 248 -17.61 14.00 15.08
CA VAL A 248 -16.51 14.75 15.68
C VAL A 248 -15.55 13.80 16.40
N GLN A 249 -16.04 12.75 17.07
CA GLN A 249 -15.19 11.73 17.68
C GLN A 249 -14.40 10.96 16.61
N ALA A 250 -15.04 10.50 15.53
CA ALA A 250 -14.35 9.84 14.43
C ALA A 250 -13.28 10.76 13.81
N ALA A 251 -13.62 12.01 13.54
CA ALA A 251 -12.68 13.01 13.03
C ALA A 251 -11.48 13.21 13.98
N ARG A 252 -11.75 13.30 15.29
CA ARG A 252 -10.70 13.39 16.31
C ARG A 252 -9.80 12.17 16.28
N HIS A 253 -10.33 10.95 16.18
CA HIS A 253 -9.51 9.75 16.03
C HIS A 253 -8.60 9.83 14.80
N LEU A 254 -9.13 10.24 13.64
CA LEU A 254 -8.33 10.36 12.40
C LEU A 254 -7.12 11.28 12.58
N VAL A 255 -7.27 12.41 13.29
CA VAL A 255 -6.20 13.40 13.45
C VAL A 255 -5.21 13.07 14.58
N MET A 256 -5.45 12.04 15.40
CA MET A 256 -4.54 11.70 16.51
C MET A 256 -3.13 11.30 16.06
N ALA A 257 -3.02 10.59 14.93
CA ALA A 257 -1.71 10.15 14.38
C ALA A 257 -1.38 10.79 13.02
N LEU A 258 -2.32 11.49 12.38
CA LEU A 258 -2.13 12.05 11.05
C LEU A 258 -0.99 13.08 10.97
N PRO A 259 -0.84 14.04 11.91
CA PRO A 259 0.25 15.02 11.84
C PRO A 259 1.64 14.38 11.91
N ALA A 260 1.84 13.37 12.76
CA ALA A 260 3.12 12.68 12.88
C ALA A 260 3.45 11.90 11.59
N PHE A 261 2.45 11.21 11.03
CA PHE A 261 2.58 10.55 9.73
C PHE A 261 2.94 11.54 8.61
N ASP A 262 2.30 12.71 8.58
CA ASP A 262 2.58 13.74 7.58
C ASP A 262 3.96 14.34 7.70
N VAL A 263 4.44 14.62 8.92
CA VAL A 263 5.80 15.13 9.13
C VAL A 263 6.83 14.15 8.55
N LEU A 264 6.67 12.85 8.83
CA LEU A 264 7.53 11.81 8.28
C LEU A 264 7.43 11.72 6.75
N LEU A 265 6.22 11.86 6.20
CA LEU A 265 6.02 11.77 4.75
C LEU A 265 6.56 13.00 4.00
N GLN A 266 6.35 14.20 4.54
CA GLN A 266 6.79 15.48 3.97
C GLN A 266 8.30 15.66 4.02
N ALA A 267 9.00 15.05 4.97
CA ALA A 267 10.46 15.00 4.97
C ALA A 267 11.02 14.37 3.68
N GLY A 268 10.22 13.55 2.98
CA GLY A 268 10.52 12.99 1.66
C GLY A 268 11.58 11.88 1.67
N HIS A 269 12.38 11.79 2.73
CA HIS A 269 13.58 10.97 2.81
C HIS A 269 13.60 10.04 4.02
N THR A 270 12.45 9.87 4.64
CA THR A 270 12.26 9.00 5.81
C THR A 270 12.41 7.54 5.42
N HIS A 271 12.99 6.75 6.34
CA HIS A 271 13.09 5.30 6.15
C HIS A 271 11.67 4.67 6.15
N PRO A 272 11.36 3.73 5.24
CA PRO A 272 10.00 3.17 5.17
C PRO A 272 9.56 2.46 6.45
N ALA A 273 10.47 1.91 7.25
CA ALA A 273 10.11 1.31 8.55
C ALA A 273 9.44 2.32 9.50
N ASP A 274 9.89 3.57 9.54
CA ASP A 274 9.30 4.61 10.39
C ASP A 274 7.91 5.01 9.90
N LEU A 275 7.74 5.14 8.57
CA LEU A 275 6.44 5.38 7.95
C LEU A 275 5.48 4.22 8.16
N TYR A 276 5.98 2.98 8.14
CA TYR A 276 5.19 1.79 8.40
C TYR A 276 4.69 1.77 9.85
N LEU A 277 5.56 2.12 10.81
CA LEU A 277 5.19 2.26 12.21
C LEU A 277 4.13 3.35 12.40
N ALA A 278 4.32 4.54 11.81
CA ALA A 278 3.34 5.62 11.88
C ALA A 278 1.99 5.23 11.23
N LEU A 279 2.03 4.54 10.08
CA LEU A 279 0.83 4.02 9.42
C LEU A 279 0.12 2.95 10.27
N SER A 280 0.86 2.12 11.01
CA SER A 280 0.27 1.14 11.93
C SER A 280 -0.49 1.81 13.08
N GLN A 281 -0.02 2.96 13.56
CA GLN A 281 -0.74 3.76 14.56
C GLN A 281 -2.01 4.35 13.96
N LEU A 282 -1.95 4.87 12.73
CA LEU A 282 -3.14 5.32 11.99
C LEU A 282 -4.18 4.21 11.84
N VAL A 283 -3.78 2.98 11.54
CA VAL A 283 -4.68 1.81 11.51
C VAL A 283 -5.40 1.65 12.86
N GLY A 284 -4.68 1.74 13.97
CA GLY A 284 -5.28 1.64 15.32
C GLY A 284 -6.31 2.74 15.60
N PHE A 285 -6.01 3.99 15.26
CA PHE A 285 -6.95 5.10 15.45
C PHE A 285 -8.16 5.01 14.52
N VAL A 286 -7.95 4.60 13.27
CA VAL A 286 -9.04 4.37 12.32
C VAL A 286 -9.92 3.21 12.79
N ALA A 287 -9.35 2.16 13.39
CA ALA A 287 -10.10 1.06 13.98
C ALA A 287 -10.97 1.46 15.18
N ALA A 288 -10.64 2.56 15.86
CA ALA A 288 -11.44 3.10 16.95
C ALA A 288 -12.64 3.94 16.46
N THR A 289 -12.79 4.14 15.14
CA THR A 289 -13.94 4.86 14.58
C THR A 289 -15.19 3.98 14.51
N PRO A 290 -16.40 4.56 14.56
CA PRO A 290 -17.64 3.79 14.52
C PRO A 290 -17.76 2.93 13.26
N GLY A 291 -18.17 1.66 13.42
CA GLY A 291 -18.38 0.72 12.31
C GLY A 291 -17.11 0.17 11.67
N ALA A 292 -15.93 0.46 12.23
CA ALA A 292 -14.68 -0.10 11.76
C ALA A 292 -14.64 -1.62 12.02
N PRO A 293 -14.21 -2.44 11.03
CA PRO A 293 -13.95 -3.84 11.28
C PRO A 293 -12.71 -4.01 12.18
N PRO A 294 -12.51 -5.17 12.82
CA PRO A 294 -11.28 -5.43 13.56
C PRO A 294 -10.04 -5.14 12.71
N PRO A 295 -9.00 -4.47 13.28
CA PRO A 295 -7.83 -4.12 12.52
C PRO A 295 -7.06 -5.37 12.06
N PRO A 296 -6.45 -5.35 10.88
CA PRO A 296 -5.68 -6.49 10.38
C PRO A 296 -4.39 -6.67 11.20
N VAL A 297 -3.91 -7.91 11.26
CA VAL A 297 -2.56 -8.20 11.75
C VAL A 297 -1.56 -7.75 10.68
N LEU A 298 -0.85 -6.66 10.94
CA LEU A 298 0.06 -6.06 9.96
C LEU A 298 1.37 -6.85 9.77
N GLY A 299 1.87 -7.49 10.84
CA GLY A 299 3.15 -8.21 10.85
C GLY A 299 4.35 -7.30 11.08
N ALA A 300 5.55 -7.88 11.11
CA ALA A 300 6.80 -7.11 11.16
C ALA A 300 7.05 -6.42 9.80
N TYR A 301 7.75 -5.29 9.83
CA TYR A 301 8.26 -4.65 8.62
C TYR A 301 9.25 -5.60 7.92
N ASP A 302 8.96 -5.94 6.66
CA ASP A 302 9.87 -6.72 5.81
C ASP A 302 10.63 -5.76 4.90
N HIS A 303 11.92 -5.57 5.18
CA HIS A 303 12.76 -4.67 4.40
C HIS A 303 13.04 -5.19 2.99
N ASN A 304 12.96 -6.50 2.75
CA ASN A 304 13.21 -7.07 1.42
C ASN A 304 12.03 -6.91 0.47
N ASP A 305 10.81 -6.76 1.02
CA ASP A 305 9.58 -6.56 0.28
C ASP A 305 8.54 -5.85 1.16
N CYS A 306 8.66 -4.52 1.26
CA CYS A 306 7.84 -3.76 2.20
C CYS A 306 6.39 -3.56 1.74
N LEU A 307 6.14 -3.62 0.42
CA LEU A 307 4.87 -3.20 -0.17
C LEU A 307 3.64 -3.98 0.36
N PRO A 308 3.66 -5.31 0.50
CA PRO A 308 2.50 -6.06 0.99
C PRO A 308 2.02 -5.60 2.36
N GLY A 309 2.95 -5.30 3.27
CA GLY A 309 2.63 -4.79 4.61
C GLY A 309 1.93 -3.43 4.55
N PHE A 310 2.50 -2.51 3.77
CA PHE A 310 1.92 -1.17 3.56
C PHE A 310 0.54 -1.26 2.92
N MET A 311 0.37 -2.05 1.87
CA MET A 311 -0.90 -2.16 1.16
C MET A 311 -2.02 -2.73 2.03
N ARG A 312 -1.74 -3.69 2.93
CA ARG A 312 -2.72 -4.15 3.92
C ARG A 312 -3.24 -3.01 4.78
N ALA A 313 -2.35 -2.15 5.29
CA ALA A 313 -2.72 -1.01 6.11
C ALA A 313 -3.45 0.08 5.30
N ILE A 314 -2.93 0.44 4.12
CA ILE A 314 -3.53 1.43 3.22
C ILE A 314 -4.96 1.03 2.84
N THR A 315 -5.18 -0.23 2.45
CA THR A 315 -6.50 -0.74 2.06
C THR A 315 -7.47 -0.67 3.22
N TYR A 316 -7.07 -1.15 4.41
CA TYR A 316 -7.93 -1.08 5.60
C TYR A 316 -8.35 0.36 5.92
N VAL A 317 -7.40 1.30 5.90
CA VAL A 317 -7.69 2.71 6.17
C VAL A 317 -8.63 3.27 5.10
N ARG A 318 -8.35 3.05 3.81
CA ARG A 318 -9.21 3.54 2.71
C ARG A 318 -10.63 3.01 2.80
N ASP A 319 -10.77 1.71 3.04
CA ASP A 319 -12.08 1.06 3.14
C ASP A 319 -12.87 1.64 4.31
N GLN A 320 -12.24 1.84 5.47
CA GLN A 320 -12.94 2.43 6.61
C GLN A 320 -13.28 3.92 6.40
N LEU A 321 -12.41 4.70 5.78
CA LEU A 321 -12.73 6.09 5.43
C LEU A 321 -13.91 6.17 4.45
N GLY A 322 -14.07 5.18 3.57
CA GLY A 322 -15.22 5.06 2.68
C GLY A 322 -16.53 4.81 3.42
N ARG A 323 -16.51 4.03 4.51
CA ARG A 323 -17.69 3.72 5.35
C ARG A 323 -18.12 4.89 6.23
N LEU A 324 -17.18 5.71 6.67
CA LEU A 324 -17.51 6.93 7.41
C LEU A 324 -18.22 7.89 6.44
N ASN A 325 -19.51 8.15 6.59
CA ASN A 325 -20.23 9.14 5.77
C ASN A 325 -20.78 10.24 6.69
N ALA A 326 -20.53 11.51 6.33
CA ALA A 326 -21.02 12.65 7.10
C ALA A 326 -22.54 12.86 6.97
N ASN A 327 -23.13 12.46 5.84
CA ASN A 327 -24.56 12.67 5.56
C ASN A 327 -25.41 11.43 5.82
N TYR A 328 -24.81 10.25 5.86
CA TYR A 328 -25.52 8.98 6.02
C TYR A 328 -24.99 8.17 7.22
N ARG A 329 -25.91 7.50 7.92
CA ARG A 329 -25.60 6.39 8.82
C ARG A 329 -25.65 5.09 8.03
N VAL A 330 -24.58 4.33 8.11
CA VAL A 330 -24.41 3.05 7.41
C VAL A 330 -24.71 1.92 8.40
N LEU A 331 -25.62 1.01 8.03
CA LEU A 331 -26.01 -0.14 8.86
C LEU A 331 -25.92 -1.43 8.03
N GLU A 332 -25.22 -2.44 8.51
CA GLU A 332 -25.10 -3.73 7.80
C GLU A 332 -26.24 -4.69 8.17
N PHE A 333 -26.80 -5.37 7.15
CA PHE A 333 -27.80 -6.42 7.40
C PHE A 333 -27.13 -7.69 7.94
N GLN A 334 -27.83 -8.37 8.84
CA GLN A 334 -27.47 -9.72 9.27
C GLN A 334 -28.02 -10.73 8.28
N ARG A 335 -27.18 -11.69 7.87
CA ARG A 335 -27.62 -12.79 7.01
C ARG A 335 -28.44 -13.83 7.79
N VAL A 336 -29.54 -14.29 7.20
CA VAL A 336 -30.48 -15.24 7.80
C VAL A 336 -30.83 -16.32 6.79
N GLY A 337 -30.58 -17.58 7.14
CA GLY A 337 -30.81 -18.70 6.23
C GLY A 337 -29.94 -18.64 4.97
N ALA A 338 -30.42 -19.26 3.88
CA ALA A 338 -29.67 -19.37 2.63
C ALA A 338 -29.65 -18.04 1.84
N SER A 339 -30.77 -17.31 1.84
CA SER A 339 -31.04 -16.16 0.97
C SER A 339 -31.73 -14.97 1.67
N GLY A 340 -31.80 -14.98 3.00
CA GLY A 340 -32.41 -13.89 3.77
C GLY A 340 -31.38 -12.91 4.32
N PHE A 341 -31.79 -11.65 4.43
CA PHE A 341 -31.08 -10.60 5.12
C PHE A 341 -32.05 -9.84 6.00
N ARG A 342 -31.66 -9.51 7.23
CA ARG A 342 -32.50 -8.72 8.14
C ARG A 342 -31.72 -7.62 8.85
N ILE A 343 -32.42 -6.56 9.20
CA ILE A 343 -31.86 -5.46 9.99
C ILE A 343 -32.92 -4.85 10.88
N GLN A 344 -32.55 -4.50 12.11
CA GLN A 344 -33.44 -3.75 13.01
C GLN A 344 -33.43 -2.28 12.60
N LEU A 345 -34.57 -1.77 12.11
CA LEU A 345 -34.68 -0.36 11.77
C LEU A 345 -34.77 0.49 13.05
N PRO A 346 -34.00 1.59 13.15
CA PRO A 346 -34.15 2.53 14.25
C PRO A 346 -35.50 3.25 14.20
N ARG A 347 -35.96 3.77 15.34
CA ARG A 347 -37.16 4.62 15.42
C ARG A 347 -36.85 6.05 14.96
N GLY A 348 -37.84 6.77 14.46
CA GLY A 348 -37.72 8.15 13.99
C GLY A 348 -37.14 8.30 12.58
N ILE A 349 -37.17 7.26 11.75
CA ILE A 349 -36.58 7.30 10.39
C ILE A 349 -37.69 7.36 9.33
N ASP A 350 -37.45 8.10 8.24
CA ASP A 350 -38.30 8.02 7.06
C ASP A 350 -38.09 6.67 6.35
N THR A 351 -39.10 5.80 6.43
CA THR A 351 -39.12 4.51 5.75
C THR A 351 -39.67 4.58 4.33
N GLY A 352 -40.18 5.73 3.87
CA GLY A 352 -40.81 5.87 2.57
C GLY A 352 -39.90 5.48 1.40
N LYS A 353 -38.61 5.82 1.51
CA LYS A 353 -37.56 5.32 0.62
C LYS A 353 -36.32 4.97 1.43
N LEU A 354 -35.70 3.85 1.12
CA LEU A 354 -34.44 3.41 1.72
C LEU A 354 -33.42 3.18 0.61
N LEU A 355 -32.16 3.52 0.87
CA LEU A 355 -31.06 3.23 -0.05
C LEU A 355 -30.29 2.03 0.48
N ILE A 356 -30.15 0.99 -0.33
CA ILE A 356 -29.35 -0.19 0.00
C ILE A 356 -28.26 -0.42 -1.04
N GLU A 357 -27.12 -0.96 -0.63
CA GLU A 357 -26.06 -1.44 -1.51
C GLU A 357 -25.94 -2.96 -1.39
N LEU A 358 -25.80 -3.63 -2.54
CA LEU A 358 -25.52 -5.05 -2.62
C LEU A 358 -24.02 -5.28 -2.87
N THR A 359 -23.39 -6.06 -2.00
CA THR A 359 -22.00 -6.49 -2.20
C THR A 359 -21.98 -7.76 -3.06
N PRO A 360 -21.32 -7.76 -4.24
CA PRO A 360 -21.27 -8.93 -5.13
C PRO A 360 -20.38 -10.04 -4.57
N ARG A 361 -20.67 -11.29 -4.96
CA ARG A 361 -19.73 -12.41 -4.92
C ARG A 361 -18.92 -12.48 -6.22
N ALA A 362 -17.85 -13.27 -6.22
CA ALA A 362 -17.09 -13.56 -7.43
C ALA A 362 -18.02 -14.12 -8.52
N GLY A 363 -17.98 -13.51 -9.71
CA GLY A 363 -18.82 -13.89 -10.86
C GLY A 363 -20.17 -13.17 -10.97
N GLN A 364 -20.61 -12.46 -9.92
CA GLN A 364 -21.86 -11.68 -9.99
C GLN A 364 -21.65 -10.32 -10.65
N ASN A 365 -22.68 -9.85 -11.35
CA ASN A 365 -22.74 -8.56 -12.03
C ASN A 365 -24.08 -7.83 -11.73
N ALA A 366 -24.23 -6.62 -12.28
CA ALA A 366 -25.43 -5.79 -12.10
C ALA A 366 -26.72 -6.55 -12.42
N ALA A 367 -26.77 -7.25 -13.56
CA ALA A 367 -27.96 -7.95 -14.02
C ALA A 367 -28.36 -9.08 -13.06
N THR A 368 -27.39 -9.89 -12.61
CA THR A 368 -27.64 -10.99 -11.66
C THR A 368 -28.16 -10.49 -10.31
N LEU A 369 -27.57 -9.40 -9.79
CA LEU A 369 -28.00 -8.82 -8.52
C LEU A 369 -29.38 -8.15 -8.62
N SER A 370 -29.61 -7.40 -9.70
CA SER A 370 -30.92 -6.77 -9.98
C SER A 370 -32.01 -7.83 -10.17
N GLN A 371 -31.70 -8.96 -10.81
CA GLN A 371 -32.62 -10.08 -10.98
C GLN A 371 -33.00 -10.71 -9.62
N TRP A 372 -32.00 -11.00 -8.78
CA TRP A 372 -32.25 -11.57 -7.46
C TRP A 372 -33.09 -10.63 -6.60
N LEU A 373 -32.69 -9.36 -6.53
CA LEU A 373 -33.36 -8.35 -5.72
C LEU A 373 -34.78 -8.06 -6.20
N GLY A 374 -35.01 -8.04 -7.52
CA GLY A 374 -36.34 -7.88 -8.13
C GLY A 374 -37.29 -9.05 -7.84
N SER A 375 -36.76 -10.23 -7.51
CA SER A 375 -37.54 -11.39 -7.07
C SER A 375 -37.69 -11.48 -5.55
N ALA A 376 -36.97 -10.68 -4.77
CA ALA A 376 -36.98 -10.76 -3.31
C ALA A 376 -38.27 -10.22 -2.70
N ARG A 377 -38.71 -10.83 -1.59
CA ARG A 377 -39.82 -10.35 -0.77
C ARG A 377 -39.27 -9.41 0.28
N MET A 378 -39.75 -8.17 0.29
CA MET A 378 -39.21 -7.10 1.13
C MET A 378 -40.30 -6.46 1.99
N ALA A 379 -40.22 -6.68 3.30
CA ALA A 379 -41.13 -6.09 4.29
C ALA A 379 -40.58 -6.23 5.71
N SER A 380 -41.30 -5.67 6.68
CA SER A 380 -41.13 -5.95 8.09
C SER A 380 -41.33 -7.45 8.35
N GLU A 381 -40.55 -8.03 9.25
CA GLU A 381 -40.46 -9.48 9.51
C GLU A 381 -41.83 -10.13 9.71
N GLU A 382 -42.74 -9.45 10.42
CA GLU A 382 -44.11 -9.89 10.67
C GLU A 382 -44.99 -10.05 9.40
N LEU A 383 -44.66 -9.35 8.31
CA LEU A 383 -45.40 -9.37 7.05
C LEU A 383 -44.78 -10.31 5.99
N ILE A 384 -43.57 -10.80 6.20
CA ILE A 384 -42.87 -11.66 5.23
C ILE A 384 -43.67 -12.93 4.93
N TYR A 385 -44.23 -13.58 5.94
CA TYR A 385 -45.04 -14.78 5.75
C TYR A 385 -46.28 -14.51 4.87
N LEU A 386 -46.93 -13.36 5.09
CA LEU A 386 -48.09 -12.93 4.30
C LEU A 386 -47.71 -12.70 2.83
N LEU A 387 -46.57 -12.05 2.58
CA LEU A 387 -46.05 -11.83 1.23
C LEU A 387 -45.79 -13.13 0.48
N VAL A 388 -45.11 -14.08 1.13
CA VAL A 388 -44.82 -15.39 0.55
C VAL A 388 -46.11 -16.14 0.22
N ARG A 389 -47.08 -16.17 1.14
CA ARG A 389 -48.37 -16.86 0.97
C ARG A 389 -49.19 -16.25 -0.17
N ARG A 390 -49.22 -14.92 -0.30
CA ARG A 390 -49.97 -14.20 -1.33
C ARG A 390 -49.20 -14.04 -2.66
N ARG A 391 -47.96 -14.53 -2.73
CA ARG A 391 -47.03 -14.30 -3.86
C ARG A 391 -46.89 -12.82 -4.23
N TYR A 392 -46.96 -11.96 -3.21
CA TYR A 392 -46.82 -10.52 -3.38
C TYR A 392 -45.35 -10.13 -3.19
N PRO A 393 -44.75 -9.33 -4.08
CA PRO A 393 -43.32 -8.99 -4.02
C PRO A 393 -42.95 -8.09 -2.82
N GLY A 394 -43.90 -7.35 -2.26
CA GLY A 394 -43.64 -6.43 -1.15
C GLY A 394 -43.17 -5.07 -1.64
N ALA A 395 -42.20 -4.47 -0.93
CA ALA A 395 -41.63 -3.18 -1.30
C ALA A 395 -41.04 -3.23 -2.72
N THR A 396 -41.06 -2.09 -3.43
CA THR A 396 -40.54 -2.04 -4.81
C THR A 396 -39.11 -1.55 -4.82
N VAL A 397 -38.37 -1.92 -5.86
CA VAL A 397 -36.96 -1.61 -5.98
C VAL A 397 -36.64 -1.06 -7.37
N LYS A 398 -35.75 -0.07 -7.42
CA LYS A 398 -35.14 0.43 -8.65
C LYS A 398 -33.67 0.76 -8.40
N GLU A 399 -32.87 0.79 -9.46
CA GLU A 399 -31.49 1.25 -9.37
C GLU A 399 -31.42 2.71 -8.93
N ALA A 400 -30.47 3.01 -8.06
CA ALA A 400 -30.23 4.37 -7.60
C ALA A 400 -29.58 5.21 -8.71
N THR A 401 -29.91 6.49 -8.74
CA THR A 401 -29.32 7.42 -9.71
C THR A 401 -27.83 7.65 -9.42
N PRO A 402 -27.01 8.02 -10.43
CA PRO A 402 -25.59 8.36 -10.19
C PRO A 402 -25.38 9.44 -9.13
N ALA A 403 -26.31 10.40 -9.02
CA ALA A 403 -26.29 11.43 -7.98
C ALA A 403 -26.49 10.86 -6.57
N GLN A 404 -27.42 9.91 -6.41
CA GLN A 404 -27.63 9.20 -5.14
C GLN A 404 -26.39 8.37 -4.76
N VAL A 405 -25.80 7.64 -5.71
CA VAL A 405 -24.57 6.85 -5.47
C VAL A 405 -23.42 7.76 -5.04
N ALA A 406 -23.24 8.90 -5.73
CA ALA A 406 -22.21 9.88 -5.38
C ALA A 406 -22.43 10.49 -3.98
N ALA A 407 -23.68 10.75 -3.59
CA ALA A 407 -24.01 11.27 -2.25
C ALA A 407 -23.65 10.30 -1.12
N LEU A 408 -23.58 9.00 -1.41
CA LEU A 408 -23.15 7.97 -0.47
C LEU A 408 -21.61 7.85 -0.37
N ASN A 409 -20.85 8.66 -1.14
CA ASN A 409 -19.39 8.55 -1.30
C ASN A 409 -18.92 7.17 -1.81
N LEU A 410 -19.77 6.49 -2.58
CA LEU A 410 -19.44 5.19 -3.17
C LEU A 410 -18.75 5.35 -4.52
N ARG A 411 -17.95 4.34 -4.90
CA ARG A 411 -17.31 4.28 -6.21
C ARG A 411 -18.36 4.26 -7.33
N ALA A 412 -18.02 4.83 -8.49
CA ALA A 412 -18.83 4.66 -9.69
C ALA A 412 -18.98 3.17 -10.03
N GLY A 413 -20.22 2.71 -10.23
CA GLY A 413 -20.54 1.29 -10.48
C GLY A 413 -20.85 0.45 -9.24
N ALA A 414 -20.98 1.07 -8.05
CA ALA A 414 -21.57 0.38 -6.89
C ALA A 414 -23.03 -0.02 -7.15
N TYR A 415 -23.44 -1.20 -6.69
CA TYR A 415 -24.78 -1.75 -6.90
C TYR A 415 -25.75 -1.22 -5.84
N VAL A 416 -26.18 0.03 -6.02
CA VAL A 416 -27.06 0.74 -5.09
C VAL A 416 -28.49 0.78 -5.64
N TYR A 417 -29.45 0.55 -4.76
CA TYR A 417 -30.87 0.48 -5.09
C TYR A 417 -31.71 1.33 -4.12
N GLU A 418 -32.72 2.00 -4.67
CA GLU A 418 -33.78 2.64 -3.91
C GLU A 418 -34.91 1.64 -3.69
N VAL A 419 -35.15 1.29 -2.42
CA VAL A 419 -36.30 0.52 -1.98
C VAL A 419 -37.42 1.49 -1.59
N ALA A 420 -38.51 1.48 -2.33
CA ALA A 420 -39.68 2.30 -2.05
C ALA A 420 -40.70 1.49 -1.24
N ASN A 421 -41.11 2.05 -0.10
CA ASN A 421 -42.13 1.46 0.74
C ASN A 421 -43.47 1.46 0.03
N ALA A 422 -44.25 0.43 0.27
CA ALA A 422 -45.60 0.28 -0.26
C ALA A 422 -46.53 -0.19 0.87
N THR A 423 -47.83 -0.26 0.59
CA THR A 423 -48.82 -0.71 1.56
C THR A 423 -49.40 -2.06 1.14
N ILE A 424 -49.85 -2.84 2.11
CA ILE A 424 -50.56 -4.10 1.90
C ILE A 424 -51.81 -4.13 2.77
N GLU A 425 -52.90 -4.65 2.24
CA GLU A 425 -54.11 -4.93 3.01
C GLU A 425 -53.90 -6.19 3.86
N GLY A 426 -54.03 -6.03 5.18
CA GLY A 426 -53.98 -7.12 6.15
C GLY A 426 -55.15 -8.11 6.00
N GLU A 427 -55.12 -9.19 6.76
CA GLU A 427 -56.25 -10.13 6.81
C GLU A 427 -57.50 -9.52 7.47
N ASP A 428 -57.32 -8.47 8.26
CA ASP A 428 -58.35 -7.62 8.87
C ASP A 428 -58.87 -6.52 7.93
N GLY A 429 -58.37 -6.44 6.69
CA GLY A 429 -58.74 -5.42 5.70
C GLY A 429 -58.10 -4.05 5.96
N ALA A 430 -57.28 -3.90 6.99
CA ALA A 430 -56.58 -2.65 7.26
C ALA A 430 -55.34 -2.52 6.35
N SER A 431 -55.19 -1.36 5.70
CA SER A 431 -53.97 -1.05 4.94
C SER A 431 -52.82 -0.73 5.90
N ARG A 432 -51.70 -1.44 5.75
CA ARG A 432 -50.50 -1.26 6.58
C ARG A 432 -49.28 -1.05 5.69
N PRO A 433 -48.34 -0.16 6.06
CA PRO A 433 -47.06 -0.05 5.37
C PRO A 433 -46.26 -1.35 5.52
N LEU A 434 -45.56 -1.72 4.45
CA LEU A 434 -44.74 -2.93 4.43
C LEU A 434 -43.49 -2.79 5.28
N ILE A 435 -42.88 -1.59 5.32
CA ILE A 435 -41.68 -1.30 6.10
C ILE A 435 -42.03 -0.30 7.21
N ASN A 436 -41.73 -0.66 8.46
CA ASN A 436 -41.98 0.18 9.64
C ASN A 436 -40.69 0.51 10.37
N GLU A 437 -40.56 1.76 10.82
CA GLU A 437 -39.48 2.16 11.72
C GLU A 437 -39.59 1.42 13.06
N GLY A 438 -38.47 1.12 13.70
CA GLY A 438 -38.50 0.35 14.95
C GLY A 438 -38.84 -1.15 14.80
N HIS A 439 -39.12 -1.65 13.60
CA HIS A 439 -39.32 -3.08 13.31
C HIS A 439 -38.12 -3.69 12.55
N THR A 440 -38.01 -5.02 12.58
CA THR A 440 -37.03 -5.75 11.77
C THR A 440 -37.45 -5.70 10.29
N PHE A 441 -36.64 -5.07 9.44
CA PHE A 441 -36.81 -5.13 7.99
C PHE A 441 -36.09 -6.35 7.43
N VAL A 442 -36.76 -7.09 6.55
CA VAL A 442 -36.27 -8.34 5.97
C VAL A 442 -36.34 -8.28 4.44
N ILE A 443 -35.26 -8.74 3.80
CA ILE A 443 -35.16 -8.99 2.36
C ILE A 443 -34.95 -10.48 2.19
N LEU A 444 -35.95 -11.16 1.62
CA LEU A 444 -35.94 -12.61 1.43
C LEU A 444 -36.01 -12.96 -0.05
N GLY A 445 -34.87 -13.33 -0.65
CA GLY A 445 -34.80 -13.79 -2.03
C GLY A 445 -34.88 -15.31 -2.18
N GLU A 446 -34.87 -15.78 -3.42
CA GLU A 446 -34.70 -17.21 -3.72
C GLU A 446 -33.26 -17.66 -3.37
N PRO A 447 -33.08 -18.90 -2.88
CA PRO A 447 -31.76 -19.45 -2.57
C PRO A 447 -31.07 -19.96 -3.83
N ASP A 448 -30.50 -19.05 -4.60
CA ASP A 448 -29.75 -19.33 -5.83
C ASP A 448 -28.32 -18.75 -5.79
N GLU A 449 -27.61 -18.86 -6.92
CA GLU A 449 -26.25 -18.34 -7.09
C GLU A 449 -26.18 -16.80 -7.17
N ASN A 450 -27.32 -16.12 -7.30
CA ASN A 450 -27.42 -14.67 -7.44
C ASN A 450 -27.56 -13.95 -6.09
N VAL A 451 -27.69 -14.70 -4.99
CA VAL A 451 -27.71 -14.13 -3.62
C VAL A 451 -26.42 -13.33 -3.36
N PRO A 452 -26.51 -12.05 -2.95
CA PRO A 452 -25.34 -11.22 -2.69
C PRO A 452 -24.47 -11.75 -1.54
N ALA A 453 -23.26 -11.22 -1.42
CA ALA A 453 -22.38 -11.48 -0.29
C ALA A 453 -22.88 -10.79 0.99
N ALA A 454 -23.29 -9.52 0.87
CA ALA A 454 -23.80 -8.69 1.97
C ALA A 454 -24.76 -7.62 1.43
N ILE A 455 -25.58 -7.04 2.33
CA ILE A 455 -26.43 -5.88 2.06
C ILE A 455 -26.16 -4.82 3.11
N THR A 456 -26.04 -3.57 2.66
CA THR A 456 -25.78 -2.41 3.51
C THR A 456 -26.90 -1.37 3.34
N LEU A 457 -27.45 -0.86 4.44
CA LEU A 457 -28.47 0.20 4.48
C LEU A 457 -27.83 1.58 4.71
N TYR A 458 -28.23 2.56 3.92
CA TYR A 458 -27.85 3.96 4.08
C TYR A 458 -29.06 4.78 4.52
N LEU A 459 -29.00 5.31 5.74
CA LEU A 459 -30.01 6.20 6.30
C LEU A 459 -29.48 7.63 6.31
N PRO A 460 -30.19 8.61 5.74
CA PRO A 460 -29.84 10.01 5.94
C PRO A 460 -29.78 10.32 7.44
N ARG A 461 -28.75 11.05 7.87
CA ARG A 461 -28.69 11.60 9.24
C ARG A 461 -29.61 12.82 9.34
N GLU A 462 -30.13 13.10 10.53
CA GLU A 462 -30.99 14.27 10.74
C GLU A 462 -30.25 15.56 10.33
N GLY A 463 -30.90 16.41 9.54
CA GLY A 463 -30.30 17.66 9.04
C GLY A 463 -29.46 17.52 7.75
N ALA A 464 -29.31 16.32 7.18
CA ALA A 464 -28.76 16.18 5.84
C ALA A 464 -29.66 16.89 4.80
N PRO A 465 -29.09 17.49 3.74
CA PRO A 465 -29.90 18.12 2.69
C PRO A 465 -30.93 17.13 2.13
N PRO A 466 -32.14 17.58 1.78
CA PRO A 466 -33.20 16.70 1.30
C PRO A 466 -32.70 15.89 0.09
N ARG A 467 -33.17 14.63 0.02
CA ARG A 467 -32.82 13.70 -1.07
C ARG A 467 -33.01 14.42 -2.42
N PRO A 468 -32.04 14.34 -3.36
CA PRO A 468 -32.25 14.82 -4.71
C PRO A 468 -33.35 14.06 -5.43
#